data_AF-A0A662S3R2-F1
#
_entry.id   AF-A0A662S3R2-F1
#
_cell.length_a   1.000
_cell.length_b   1.000
_cell.length_c   1.000
_cell.angle_alpha   90.00
_cell.angle_beta   90.00
_cell.angle_gamma   90.00
#
_symmetry.space_group_name_H-M   'P 1'
#
loop_
_entity.id
_entity.type
_entity.pdbx_description
1 polymer ?
#
loop_
_entity_poly.entity_id
_entity_poly.type
_entity_poly.pdbx_seq_one_letter_code
_entity_poly.pdbx_strand_id
1 'polypeptide(L)'
;MEESVAKVIEALSGTTFGMPGTFNAIHKLNSSISRLSEHLRLTGFNEVMLPLAEDNRLKELGASGMISAMDLVSTISVCVAGLDMVLLPSSVKVKELAMLFKDAIVLALRKRRPIGIRIILVDAQPFEWVELEGFTKAPVIPLSRVSSYS
;
A
#
# COMPACT_ATOMS: atom_id res chain seq x y z
N MET A 1 5.66 -17.20 -0.18
CA MET A 1 5.26 -16.80 1.19
C MET A 1 3.75 -16.80 1.22
N GLU A 2 3.07 -17.55 2.09
CA GLU A 2 1.60 -17.58 2.16
C GLU A 2 1.01 -16.44 3.02
N GLU A 3 1.87 -15.70 3.71
CA GLU A 3 1.49 -14.66 4.65
C GLU A 3 1.11 -13.36 3.94
N SER A 4 0.01 -12.75 4.37
CA SER A 4 -0.52 -11.50 3.82
C SER A 4 -1.16 -10.68 4.93
N VAL A 5 -0.66 -9.46 5.11
CA VAL A 5 -1.21 -8.46 6.02
C VAL A 5 -2.57 -7.99 5.52
N ALA A 6 -2.74 -7.88 4.20
CA ALA A 6 -4.04 -7.54 3.62
C ALA A 6 -5.11 -8.58 3.95
N LYS A 7 -4.81 -9.89 3.94
CA LYS A 7 -5.78 -10.92 4.40
C LYS A 7 -6.17 -10.75 5.87
N VAL A 8 -5.24 -10.37 6.74
CA VAL A 8 -5.52 -10.09 8.15
C VAL A 8 -6.45 -8.87 8.28
N ILE A 9 -6.22 -7.82 7.48
CA ILE A 9 -7.08 -6.63 7.44
C ILE A 9 -8.48 -6.98 6.92
N GLU A 10 -8.59 -7.81 5.88
CA GLU A 10 -9.88 -8.29 5.35
C GLU A 10 -10.63 -9.10 6.41
N ALA A 11 -9.96 -10.00 7.12
CA ALA A 11 -10.56 -10.77 8.22
C ALA A 11 -11.07 -9.88 9.37
N LEU A 12 -10.34 -8.82 9.72
CA LEU A 12 -10.74 -7.87 10.77
C LEU A 12 -11.88 -6.92 10.35
N SER A 13 -11.92 -6.56 9.07
CA SER A 13 -12.90 -5.61 8.53
C SER A 13 -14.19 -6.29 8.03
N GLY A 14 -14.14 -7.58 7.69
CA GLY A 14 -15.23 -8.30 7.03
C GLY A 14 -15.47 -7.87 5.58
N THR A 15 -14.53 -7.14 4.97
CA THR A 15 -14.63 -6.65 3.58
C THR A 15 -13.30 -6.80 2.85
N THR A 16 -13.30 -6.61 1.53
CA THR A 16 -12.10 -6.59 0.69
C THR A 16 -11.23 -5.38 1.02
N PHE A 17 -9.90 -5.55 1.01
CA PHE A 17 -8.98 -4.43 1.23
C PHE A 17 -9.21 -3.33 0.17
N GLY A 18 -9.24 -2.08 0.62
CA GLY A 18 -9.57 -0.91 -0.21
C GLY A 18 -11.06 -0.57 -0.24
N MET A 19 -11.91 -1.34 0.43
CA MET A 19 -13.35 -1.04 0.63
C MET A 19 -13.61 -0.39 2.00
N PRO A 20 -14.81 0.20 2.22
CA PRO A 20 -15.18 0.81 3.50
C PRO A 20 -14.95 -0.14 4.69
N GLY A 21 -14.20 0.32 5.69
CA GLY A 21 -13.80 -0.49 6.85
C GLY A 21 -12.30 -0.81 6.89
N THR A 22 -11.61 -0.76 5.75
CA THR A 22 -10.16 -1.01 5.64
C THR A 22 -9.35 -0.16 6.63
N PHE A 23 -9.55 1.16 6.66
CA PHE A 23 -8.77 2.04 7.54
C PHE A 23 -9.03 1.80 9.02
N ASN A 24 -10.27 1.48 9.39
CA ASN A 24 -10.63 1.15 10.77
C ASN A 24 -9.95 -0.15 11.21
N ALA A 25 -9.90 -1.17 10.35
CA ALA A 25 -9.21 -2.42 10.65
C ALA A 25 -7.70 -2.22 10.78
N ILE A 26 -7.07 -1.44 9.90
CA ILE A 26 -5.64 -1.08 10.03
C ILE A 26 -5.40 -0.33 11.36
N HIS A 27 -6.24 0.65 11.68
CA HIS A 27 -6.12 1.40 12.94
C HIS A 27 -6.25 0.52 14.18
N LYS A 28 -7.21 -0.41 14.19
CA LYS A 28 -7.38 -1.39 15.28
C LYS A 28 -6.15 -2.27 15.43
N LEU A 29 -5.62 -2.79 14.33
CA LEU A 29 -4.42 -3.63 14.34
C LEU A 29 -3.21 -2.86 14.90
N ASN A 30 -3.00 -1.62 14.45
CA ASN A 30 -1.93 -0.76 14.97
C ASN A 30 -2.13 -0.37 16.43
N SER A 31 -3.36 -0.16 16.88
CA SER A 31 -3.65 0.10 18.29
C SER A 31 -3.29 -1.09 19.17
N SER A 32 -3.58 -2.32 18.71
CA SER A 32 -3.18 -3.54 19.42
C SER A 32 -1.66 -3.70 19.46
N ILE A 33 -0.96 -3.47 18.36
CA ILE A 33 0.52 -3.50 18.32
C ILE A 33 1.09 -2.45 19.28
N SER A 34 0.56 -1.24 19.26
CA SER A 34 0.99 -0.15 20.15
C SER A 34 0.81 -0.51 21.63
N ARG A 35 -0.32 -1.11 22.03
CA ARG A 35 -0.53 -1.51 23.43
C ARG A 35 0.45 -2.61 23.86
N LEU A 36 0.69 -3.60 23.00
CA LEU A 36 1.68 -4.65 23.28
C LEU A 36 3.10 -4.06 23.40
N SER A 37 3.38 -3.03 22.61
CA SER A 37 4.69 -2.37 22.57
C SER A 37 5.06 -1.64 23.86
N GLU A 38 4.08 -1.31 24.73
CA GLU A 38 4.31 -0.67 26.04
C GLU A 38 5.10 -1.56 27.02
N HIS A 39 5.12 -2.86 26.79
CA HIS A 39 5.77 -3.84 27.67
C HIS A 39 7.00 -4.51 27.03
N LEU A 40 7.45 -4.01 25.88
CA LEU A 40 8.52 -4.63 25.08
C LEU A 40 9.60 -3.61 24.73
N ARG A 41 10.83 -4.09 24.55
CA ARG A 41 11.89 -3.27 23.96
C ARG A 41 11.69 -3.22 22.45
N LEU A 42 11.51 -2.02 21.91
CA LEU A 42 11.19 -1.82 20.50
C LEU A 42 12.43 -1.55 19.66
N THR A 43 12.42 -2.05 18.43
CA THR A 43 13.41 -1.75 17.38
C THR A 43 12.72 -1.61 16.04
N GLY A 44 13.18 -0.71 15.18
CA GLY A 44 12.61 -0.51 13.84
C GLY A 44 11.17 0.02 13.86
N PHE A 45 10.41 -0.30 12.81
CA PHE A 45 9.01 0.08 12.65
C PHE A 45 8.09 -0.92 13.36
N ASN A 46 7.08 -0.43 14.09
CA ASN A 46 6.18 -1.25 14.94
C ASN A 46 4.71 -0.99 14.61
N GLU A 47 4.37 -0.96 13.33
CA GLU A 47 3.05 -0.69 12.80
C GLU A 47 2.89 -1.47 11.48
N VAL A 48 1.65 -1.63 11.02
CA VAL A 48 1.26 -2.29 9.77
C VAL A 48 2.06 -1.74 8.58
N MET A 49 2.69 -2.67 7.85
CA MET A 49 3.36 -2.45 6.56
C MET A 49 2.52 -3.07 5.44
N LEU A 50 2.47 -2.39 4.29
CA LEU A 50 1.70 -2.81 3.12
C LEU A 50 2.56 -2.78 1.84
N PRO A 51 3.68 -3.53 1.79
CA PRO A 51 4.52 -3.63 0.59
C PRO A 51 3.79 -4.41 -0.51
N LEU A 52 3.45 -3.76 -1.63
CA LEU A 52 2.65 -4.38 -2.69
C LEU A 52 3.34 -5.63 -3.25
N ALA A 53 4.62 -5.57 -3.62
CA ALA A 53 5.31 -6.71 -4.23
C ALA A 53 5.54 -7.90 -3.27
N GLU A 54 5.42 -7.69 -1.96
CA GLU A 54 5.73 -8.68 -0.93
C GLU A 54 4.45 -9.31 -0.34
N ASP A 55 3.29 -8.65 -0.43
CA ASP A 55 1.99 -9.15 0.06
C ASP A 55 1.16 -9.79 -1.07
N ASN A 56 0.90 -11.10 -0.98
CA ASN A 56 0.16 -11.82 -2.03
C ASN A 56 -1.24 -11.30 -2.30
N ARG A 57 -1.96 -10.86 -1.26
CA ARG A 57 -3.32 -10.39 -1.43
C ARG A 57 -3.35 -9.01 -2.06
N LEU A 58 -2.41 -8.13 -1.70
CA LEU A 58 -2.24 -6.86 -2.41
C LEU A 58 -1.90 -7.10 -3.88
N LYS A 59 -1.05 -8.09 -4.20
CA LYS A 59 -0.76 -8.47 -5.60
C LYS A 59 -2.00 -8.98 -6.34
N GLU A 60 -2.81 -9.83 -5.73
CA GLU A 60 -4.08 -10.28 -6.34
C GLU A 60 -5.04 -9.11 -6.61
N LEU A 61 -5.18 -8.20 -5.65
CA LEU A 61 -6.04 -7.02 -5.79
C LEU A 61 -5.51 -6.03 -6.82
N GLY A 62 -4.19 -5.84 -6.88
CA GLY A 62 -3.53 -5.00 -7.88
C GLY A 62 -3.75 -5.55 -9.28
N ALA A 63 -3.52 -6.85 -9.49
CA ALA A 63 -3.71 -7.51 -10.78
C ALA A 63 -5.18 -7.53 -11.26
N SER A 64 -6.13 -7.53 -10.33
CA SER A 64 -7.57 -7.50 -10.65
C SER A 64 -8.15 -6.09 -10.77
N GLY A 65 -7.33 -5.05 -10.64
CA GLY A 65 -7.78 -3.66 -10.71
C GLY A 65 -8.63 -3.20 -9.52
N MET A 66 -8.64 -3.97 -8.44
CA MET A 66 -9.36 -3.63 -7.21
C MET A 66 -8.66 -2.55 -6.39
N ILE A 67 -7.37 -2.31 -6.60
CA ILE A 67 -6.60 -1.24 -5.95
C ILE A 67 -5.71 -0.50 -6.95
N SER A 68 -5.41 0.74 -6.64
CA SER A 68 -4.50 1.65 -7.34
C SER A 68 -3.44 2.22 -6.38
N ALA A 69 -2.46 2.93 -6.91
CA ALA A 69 -1.43 3.56 -6.09
C ALA A 69 -2.04 4.57 -5.09
N MET A 70 -3.08 5.29 -5.52
CA MET A 70 -3.80 6.24 -4.67
C MET A 70 -4.54 5.56 -3.51
N ASP A 71 -5.06 4.34 -3.72
CA ASP A 71 -5.65 3.55 -2.63
C ASP A 71 -4.60 3.23 -1.56
N LEU A 72 -3.38 2.85 -1.97
CA LEU A 72 -2.28 2.61 -1.03
C LEU A 72 -1.82 3.91 -0.34
N VAL A 73 -1.70 5.02 -1.08
CA VAL A 73 -1.39 6.34 -0.50
C VAL A 73 -2.41 6.73 0.57
N SER A 74 -3.70 6.45 0.37
CA SER A 74 -4.73 6.78 1.37
C SER A 74 -4.52 6.08 2.72
N THR A 75 -3.90 4.90 2.72
CA THR A 75 -3.58 4.14 3.94
C THR A 75 -2.48 4.77 4.78
N ILE A 76 -1.67 5.70 4.23
CA ILE A 76 -0.56 6.35 4.94
C ILE A 76 -1.02 7.01 6.24
N SER A 77 -2.24 7.54 6.26
CA SER A 77 -2.85 8.12 7.47
C SER A 77 -2.94 7.14 8.64
N VAL A 78 -2.97 5.83 8.37
CA VAL A 78 -3.20 4.75 9.33
C VAL A 78 -2.13 3.65 9.31
N CYS A 79 -1.14 3.65 8.41
CA CYS A 79 -0.06 2.64 8.29
C CYS A 79 1.36 3.24 8.43
N VAL A 80 2.41 2.42 8.59
CA VAL A 80 3.77 2.93 8.90
C VAL A 80 4.60 3.34 7.69
N ALA A 81 4.59 2.50 6.66
CA ALA A 81 5.69 2.47 5.69
C ALA A 81 5.60 3.61 4.66
N GLY A 82 4.40 4.12 4.40
CA GLY A 82 4.17 4.98 3.25
C GLY A 82 3.70 4.15 2.04
N LEU A 83 4.28 4.43 0.88
CA LEU A 83 4.00 3.71 -0.37
C LEU A 83 5.19 2.80 -0.70
N ASP A 84 5.06 1.49 -0.46
CA ASP A 84 6.21 0.58 -0.50
C ASP A 84 6.07 -0.53 -1.55
N MET A 85 7.18 -0.83 -2.24
CA MET A 85 7.29 -1.82 -3.31
C MET A 85 6.20 -1.75 -4.37
N VAL A 86 5.85 -0.53 -4.79
CA VAL A 86 4.77 -0.31 -5.76
C VAL A 86 5.33 -0.24 -7.17
N LEU A 87 4.78 -1.05 -8.07
CA LEU A 87 5.16 -1.05 -9.48
C LEU A 87 4.20 -0.13 -10.24
N LEU A 88 4.75 0.86 -10.94
CA LEU A 88 4.01 1.76 -11.81
C LEU A 88 4.53 1.66 -13.25
N PRO A 89 3.67 1.90 -14.25
CA PRO A 89 4.12 1.99 -15.63
C PRO A 89 5.17 3.10 -15.79
N SER A 90 6.23 2.84 -16.56
CA SER A 90 7.23 3.84 -16.97
C SER A 90 6.62 5.00 -17.77
N SER A 91 5.43 4.78 -18.35
CA SER A 91 4.64 5.78 -19.08
C SER A 91 3.97 6.84 -18.18
N VAL A 92 3.97 6.65 -16.84
CA VAL A 92 3.46 7.64 -15.89
C VAL A 92 4.26 8.95 -16.03
N LYS A 93 3.56 10.07 -16.21
CA LYS A 93 4.24 11.36 -16.42
C LYS A 93 4.85 11.85 -15.11
N VAL A 94 6.02 12.48 -15.20
CA VAL A 94 6.71 13.12 -14.05
C VAL A 94 5.78 14.05 -13.27
N LYS A 95 4.92 14.81 -13.97
CA LYS A 95 3.94 15.70 -13.32
C LYS A 95 2.94 14.92 -12.45
N GLU A 96 2.46 13.77 -12.92
CA GLU A 96 1.48 12.95 -12.20
C GLU A 96 2.12 12.28 -10.99
N LEU A 97 3.34 11.76 -11.16
CA LEU A 97 4.12 11.21 -10.06
C LEU A 97 4.43 12.26 -8.97
N ALA A 98 4.76 13.49 -9.38
CA ALA A 98 4.97 14.59 -8.44
C ALA A 98 3.69 14.96 -7.66
N MET A 99 2.50 14.82 -8.26
CA MET A 99 1.23 15.02 -7.56
C MET A 99 1.00 13.91 -6.53
N LEU A 100 1.24 12.65 -6.89
CA LEU A 100 1.16 11.51 -5.96
C LEU A 100 2.07 11.71 -4.74
N PHE A 101 3.30 12.19 -4.96
CA PHE A 101 4.23 12.49 -3.87
C PHE A 101 3.73 13.62 -2.97
N LYS A 102 3.13 14.67 -3.53
CA LYS A 102 2.53 15.75 -2.73
C LYS A 102 1.41 15.24 -1.83
N ASP A 103 0.55 14.36 -2.34
CA ASP A 103 -0.52 13.75 -1.54
C ASP A 103 0.06 12.90 -0.40
N ALA A 104 1.05 12.06 -0.69
CA ALA A 104 1.75 11.27 0.33
C ALA A 104 2.43 12.15 1.39
N ILE A 105 3.08 13.24 0.99
CA ILE A 105 3.71 14.22 1.89
C ILE A 105 2.67 14.87 2.80
N VAL A 106 1.52 15.29 2.27
CA VAL A 106 0.45 15.89 3.08
C VAL A 106 -0.04 14.89 4.14
N LEU A 107 -0.24 13.62 3.77
CA LEU A 107 -0.64 12.58 4.72
C LEU A 107 0.43 12.33 5.79
N ALA A 108 1.71 12.31 5.42
CA ALA A 108 2.81 12.19 6.36
C ALA A 108 2.86 13.37 7.35
N LEU A 109 2.69 14.60 6.86
CA LEU A 109 2.62 15.81 7.70
C LEU A 109 1.44 15.75 8.68
N ARG A 110 0.27 15.29 8.22
CA ARG A 110 -0.91 15.12 9.09
C ARG A 110 -0.74 14.01 10.11
N LYS A 111 -0.10 12.89 9.72
CA LYS A 111 0.26 11.77 10.61
C LYS A 111 1.37 12.15 11.60
N ARG A 112 2.18 13.16 11.30
CA ARG A 112 3.37 13.58 12.07
C ARG A 112 4.38 12.45 12.25
N ARG A 113 4.55 11.62 11.22
CA ARG A 113 5.52 10.53 11.18
C ARG A 113 6.28 10.56 9.84
N PRO A 114 7.57 10.18 9.82
CA PRO A 114 8.26 9.96 8.56
C PRO A 114 7.61 8.80 7.81
N ILE A 115 7.66 8.85 6.48
CA ILE A 115 7.21 7.79 5.58
C ILE A 115 8.32 7.46 4.59
N GLY A 116 8.30 6.24 4.07
CA GLY A 116 9.08 5.82 2.91
C GLY A 116 8.23 5.83 1.64
N ILE A 117 8.86 6.09 0.50
CA ILE A 117 8.25 5.86 -0.81
C ILE A 117 9.24 5.06 -1.65
N ARG A 118 8.83 3.86 -2.06
CA ARG A 118 9.59 2.97 -2.94
C ARG A 118 8.70 2.57 -4.11
N ILE A 119 8.94 3.22 -5.25
CA ILE A 119 8.27 2.97 -6.52
C ILE A 119 9.28 2.38 -7.50
N ILE A 120 8.84 1.36 -8.22
CA ILE A 120 9.60 0.68 -9.27
C ILE A 120 8.89 1.01 -10.59
N LEU A 121 9.54 1.80 -11.44
CA LEU A 121 9.03 2.09 -12.78
C LEU A 121 9.40 0.94 -13.71
N VAL A 122 8.42 0.37 -14.39
CA VAL A 122 8.60 -0.79 -15.27
C VAL A 122 7.95 -0.54 -16.62
N ASP A 123 8.55 -1.09 -17.69
CA ASP A 123 8.01 -1.01 -19.05
C ASP A 123 6.95 -2.09 -19.27
N ALA A 124 5.79 -1.87 -18.65
CA ALA A 124 4.63 -2.76 -18.68
C ALA A 124 3.34 -1.96 -18.44
N GLN A 125 2.21 -2.50 -18.91
CA GLN A 125 0.89 -1.88 -18.74
C GLN A 125 0.31 -2.15 -17.35
N PRO A 126 -0.62 -1.31 -16.86
CA PRO A 126 -1.38 -1.63 -15.66
C PRO A 126 -1.99 -3.03 -15.72
N PHE A 127 -1.94 -3.72 -14.58
CA PHE A 127 -2.43 -5.08 -14.33
C PHE A 127 -1.55 -6.21 -14.88
N GLU A 128 -0.50 -5.91 -15.64
CA GLU A 128 0.49 -6.90 -16.05
C GLU A 128 1.39 -7.34 -14.89
N TRP A 129 1.82 -8.59 -14.89
CA TRP A 129 2.74 -9.13 -13.91
C TRP A 129 4.18 -8.99 -14.39
N VAL A 130 5.05 -8.46 -13.53
CA VAL A 130 6.48 -8.28 -13.82
C VAL A 130 7.32 -9.05 -12.79
N GLU A 131 8.35 -9.73 -13.25
CA GLU A 131 9.36 -10.35 -12.39
C GLU A 131 10.34 -9.29 -11.88
N LEU A 132 10.65 -9.35 -10.59
CA LEU A 132 11.60 -8.44 -9.95
C LEU A 132 12.81 -9.26 -9.54
N GLU A 133 14.01 -8.84 -9.95
CA GLU A 133 15.24 -9.50 -9.53
C GLU A 133 15.35 -9.53 -8.00
N GLY A 134 15.46 -10.73 -7.42
CA GLY A 134 15.53 -10.93 -5.97
C GLY A 134 14.19 -10.90 -5.22
N PHE A 135 13.06 -10.67 -5.90
CA PHE A 135 11.72 -10.68 -5.31
C PHE A 135 10.75 -11.56 -6.11
N THR A 136 9.57 -11.85 -5.55
CA THR A 136 8.51 -12.52 -6.31
C THR A 136 7.89 -11.57 -7.34
N LYS A 137 7.33 -12.12 -8.42
CA LYS A 137 6.54 -11.34 -9.37
C LYS A 137 5.46 -10.50 -8.69
N ALA A 138 5.20 -9.31 -9.21
CA ALA A 138 4.21 -8.37 -8.71
C ALA A 138 3.47 -7.69 -9.88
N PRO A 139 2.20 -7.26 -9.69
CA PRO A 139 1.48 -6.55 -10.71
C PRO A 139 1.91 -5.09 -10.79
N VAL A 140 1.92 -4.55 -11.99
CA VAL A 140 1.91 -3.11 -12.24
C VAL A 140 0.53 -2.58 -11.91
N ILE A 141 0.42 -1.48 -11.18
CA ILE A 141 -0.88 -0.87 -10.83
C ILE A 141 -1.00 0.54 -11.42
N PRO A 142 -2.22 1.02 -11.71
CA PRO A 142 -2.42 2.39 -12.17
C PRO A 142 -2.26 3.39 -11.00
N LEU A 143 -2.05 4.67 -11.33
CA LEU A 143 -2.01 5.75 -10.33
C LEU A 143 -3.33 5.87 -9.56
N SER A 144 -4.45 5.85 -10.28
CA SER A 144 -5.80 5.90 -9.73
C SER A 144 -6.68 4.90 -10.47
N ARG A 145 -7.80 4.51 -9.84
CA ARG A 145 -8.83 3.75 -10.54
C ARG A 145 -9.46 4.65 -11.61
N VAL A 146 -9.69 4.09 -12.80
CA VAL A 146 -10.44 4.80 -13.85
C VAL A 146 -11.86 5.03 -13.34
N SER A 147 -12.34 6.28 -13.34
CA SER A 147 -13.72 6.58 -12.96
C SER A 147 -14.66 6.00 -14.02
N SER A 148 -15.49 5.04 -13.63
CA SER A 148 -16.54 4.48 -14.49
C SER A 148 -17.75 5.40 -14.65
N TYR A 149 -17.70 6.62 -14.11
CA TYR A 149 -18.71 7.64 -14.38
C TYR A 149 -18.30 8.43 -15.62
N SER A 150 -18.62 7.86 -16.78
CA SER A 150 -18.76 8.55 -18.06
C SER A 150 -20.24 8.76 -18.36
#